data_AF-A0A7C6I7W1-F1
#
_entry.id   AF-A0A7C6I7W1-F1
#
_cell.length_a   1.000
_cell.length_b   1.000
_cell.length_c   1.000
_cell.angle_alpha   90.00
_cell.angle_beta   90.00
_cell.angle_gamma   90.00
#
_symmetry.space_group_name_H-M   'P 1'
#
loop_
_entity.id
_entity.type
_entity.pdbx_description
1 polymer ?
#
loop_
_entity_poly.entity_id
_entity_poly.type
_entity_poly.pdbx_seq_one_letter_code
_entity_poly.pdbx_strand_id
1 'polypeptide(L)'
;MSTADMLIEQGIEQGLERGREQGIEQGLERGIERGIEQGIERGIEQGKIETARNMLKGGLDLSTIAQFTGLTEEALFKIRDDLL
;
A
#
# COMPACT_ATOMS: atom_id res chain seq x y z
N MET A 1 -9.89 -28.14 -43.73
CA MET A 1 -10.06 -26.86 -43.01
C MET A 1 -10.44 -25.80 -44.03
N SER A 2 -11.55 -25.10 -43.83
CA SER A 2 -12.00 -24.04 -44.74
C SER A 2 -11.35 -22.71 -44.40
N THR A 3 -11.41 -21.75 -45.33
CA THR A 3 -10.98 -20.36 -45.07
C THR A 3 -11.79 -19.71 -43.96
N ALA A 4 -13.07 -20.07 -43.80
CA ALA A 4 -13.92 -19.59 -42.72
C ALA A 4 -13.44 -20.12 -41.35
N ASP A 5 -13.08 -21.40 -41.26
CA ASP A 5 -12.57 -22.01 -40.02
C ASP A 5 -11.26 -21.33 -39.58
N MET A 6 -10.34 -21.06 -40.52
CA MET A 6 -9.08 -20.36 -40.23
C MET A 6 -9.30 -18.95 -39.69
N LEU A 7 -10.26 -18.20 -40.27
CA LEU A 7 -10.56 -16.83 -39.82
C LEU A 7 -11.20 -16.81 -38.42
N ILE A 8 -12.05 -17.80 -38.12
CA ILE A 8 -12.66 -17.94 -36.79
C ILE A 8 -11.59 -18.29 -35.75
N GLU A 9 -10.71 -19.24 -36.05
CA GLU A 9 -9.62 -19.65 -35.17
C GLU A 9 -8.67 -18.47 -34.88
N GLN A 10 -8.26 -17.72 -35.91
CA GLN A 10 -7.45 -16.52 -35.77
C GLN A 10 -8.15 -15.43 -34.94
N GLY A 11 -9.47 -15.24 -35.12
CA GLY A 11 -10.24 -14.27 -34.34
C GLY A 11 -10.29 -14.63 -32.85
N ILE A 12 -10.46 -15.92 -32.54
CA ILE A 12 -10.47 -16.42 -31.15
C ILE A 12 -9.09 -16.27 -30.52
N GLU A 13 -8.03 -16.67 -31.26
CA GLU A 13 -6.65 -16.57 -30.78
C GLU A 13 -6.27 -15.11 -30.47
N GLN A 14 -6.54 -14.18 -31.41
CA GLN A 14 -6.29 -12.75 -31.21
C GLN A 14 -7.11 -12.18 -30.05
N GLY A 15 -8.37 -12.60 -29.91
CA GLY A 15 -9.22 -12.15 -28.80
C GLY A 15 -8.69 -12.62 -27.45
N LEU A 16 -8.25 -13.87 -27.36
CA LEU A 16 -7.68 -14.44 -26.15
C LEU A 16 -6.33 -13.79 -25.80
N GLU A 17 -5.47 -13.59 -26.78
CA GLU A 17 -4.17 -12.95 -26.60
C GLU A 17 -4.34 -11.52 -26.07
N ARG A 18 -5.19 -10.70 -26.72
CA ARG A 18 -5.49 -9.34 -26.28
C ARG A 18 -6.11 -9.30 -24.90
N GLY A 19 -7.08 -10.17 -24.63
CA GLY A 19 -7.74 -10.25 -23.33
C GLY A 19 -6.76 -10.62 -22.20
N ARG A 20 -5.85 -11.55 -22.48
CA ARG A 20 -4.79 -11.96 -21.55
C ARG A 20 -3.81 -10.82 -21.29
N GLU A 21 -3.33 -10.15 -22.35
CA GLU A 21 -2.39 -9.02 -22.23
C GLU A 21 -3.01 -7.87 -21.42
N GLN A 22 -4.22 -7.45 -21.77
CA GLN A 22 -4.92 -6.39 -21.05
C GLN A 22 -5.20 -6.77 -19.59
N GLY A 23 -5.59 -8.02 -19.34
CA GLY A 23 -5.82 -8.51 -17.98
C GLY A 23 -4.56 -8.50 -17.12
N ILE A 24 -3.41 -8.91 -17.69
CA ILE A 24 -2.11 -8.89 -17.00
C ILE A 24 -1.66 -7.46 -16.75
N GLU A 25 -1.72 -6.59 -17.76
CA GLU A 25 -1.31 -5.19 -17.65
C GLU A 25 -2.10 -4.45 -16.57
N GLN A 26 -3.44 -4.53 -16.63
CA GLN A 26 -4.31 -3.90 -15.63
C GLN A 26 -4.13 -4.50 -14.23
N GLY A 27 -3.94 -5.81 -14.15
CA GLY A 27 -3.72 -6.50 -12.88
C GLY A 27 -2.40 -6.08 -12.23
N LEU A 28 -1.34 -5.97 -13.03
CA LEU A 28 -0.01 -5.56 -12.58
C LEU A 28 0.00 -4.10 -12.15
N GLU A 29 -0.53 -3.20 -12.99
CA GLU A 29 -0.59 -1.77 -12.69
C GLU A 29 -1.33 -1.49 -11.38
N ARG A 30 -2.55 -2.02 -11.23
CA ARG A 30 -3.34 -1.87 -10.00
C ARG A 30 -2.68 -2.52 -8.79
N GLY A 31 -2.03 -3.66 -8.98
CA GLY A 31 -1.33 -4.38 -7.91
C GLY A 31 -0.13 -3.60 -7.38
N ILE A 32 0.68 -3.05 -8.28
CA ILE A 32 1.84 -2.24 -7.94
C ILE A 32 1.40 -0.93 -7.27
N GLU A 33 0.45 -0.22 -7.86
CA GLU A 33 -0.04 1.06 -7.33
C GLU A 33 -0.54 0.91 -5.88
N ARG A 34 -1.44 -0.05 -5.64
CA ARG A 34 -1.98 -0.32 -4.30
C ARG A 34 -0.89 -0.80 -3.34
N GLY A 35 0.04 -1.64 -3.80
CA GLY A 35 1.12 -2.14 -2.98
C GLY A 35 2.07 -1.04 -2.51
N ILE A 36 2.41 -0.11 -3.41
CA ILE A 36 3.26 1.04 -3.10
C ILE A 36 2.52 2.00 -2.16
N GLU A 37 1.27 2.36 -2.45
CA GLU A 37 0.47 3.26 -1.62
C GLU A 37 0.35 2.73 -0.17
N GLN A 38 -0.07 1.48 -0.02
CA GLN A 38 -0.19 0.84 1.30
C GLN A 38 1.16 0.71 2.01
N GLY A 39 2.23 0.43 1.26
CA GLY A 39 3.58 0.33 1.81
C GLY A 39 4.08 1.66 2.36
N ILE A 40 3.88 2.74 1.62
CA ILE A 40 4.28 4.10 2.01
C ILE A 40 3.46 4.56 3.22
N GLU A 41 2.13 4.40 3.20
CA GLU A 41 1.25 4.80 4.30
C GLU A 41 1.64 4.10 5.61
N ARG A 42 1.77 2.77 5.57
CA ARG A 42 2.21 1.97 6.73
C ARG A 42 3.61 2.35 7.21
N GLY A 43 4.54 2.61 6.29
CA GLY A 43 5.89 3.03 6.63
C GLY A 43 5.93 4.38 7.34
N ILE A 44 5.14 5.36 6.87
CA ILE A 44 5.02 6.67 7.51
C ILE A 44 4.40 6.54 8.89
N GLU A 45 3.33 5.77 9.05
CA GLU A 45 2.67 5.53 10.34
C GLU A 45 3.63 4.87 11.35
N GLN A 46 4.31 3.80 10.93
CA GLN A 46 5.30 3.11 11.76
C GLN A 46 6.45 4.05 12.16
N GLY A 47 6.95 4.86 11.23
CA GLY A 47 8.01 5.84 11.50
C GLY A 47 7.58 6.91 12.51
N LYS A 48 6.32 7.39 12.46
CA LYS A 48 5.77 8.31 13.46
C LYS A 48 5.71 7.66 14.84
N ILE A 49 5.23 6.42 14.93
CA ILE A 49 5.14 5.66 16.19
C ILE A 49 6.52 5.43 16.79
N GLU A 50 7.50 5.01 15.99
CA GLU A 50 8.88 4.79 16.44
C GLU A 50 9.52 6.08 16.95
N THR A 51 9.33 7.17 16.21
CA THR A 51 9.81 8.51 16.61
C THR A 51 9.21 8.93 17.94
N ALA A 52 7.88 8.81 18.10
CA ALA A 52 7.19 9.12 19.34
C ALA A 52 7.68 8.27 20.51
N ARG A 53 7.89 6.96 20.29
CA ARG A 53 8.45 6.04 21.29
C ARG A 53 9.83 6.49 21.77
N ASN A 54 10.70 6.89 20.85
CA ASN A 54 12.04 7.38 21.19
C ASN A 54 11.99 8.71 21.95
N MET A 55 11.09 9.62 21.57
CA MET A 55 10.87 10.87 22.28
C MET A 55 10.33 10.65 23.71
N LEU A 56 9.39 9.73 23.88
CA LEU A 56 8.87 9.34 25.21
C LEU A 56 9.97 8.78 26.10
N LYS A 57 10.81 7.88 25.57
CA LYS A 57 11.98 7.35 26.29
C LYS A 57 12.98 8.45 26.65
N GLY A 58 13.07 9.49 25.82
CA GLY A 58 13.86 10.70 26.08
C GLY A 58 13.25 11.66 27.10
N GLY A 59 12.06 11.37 27.62
CA GLY A 59 11.39 12.19 28.65
C GLY A 59 10.65 13.42 28.11
N LEU A 60 10.39 13.50 26.80
CA LEU A 60 9.55 14.56 26.23
C LEU A 60 8.09 14.35 26.64
N ASP A 61 7.37 15.45 26.85
CA ASP A 61 5.95 15.42 27.18
C ASP A 61 5.07 15.14 25.94
N LEU A 62 3.85 14.64 26.18
CA LEU A 62 2.93 14.21 25.13
C LEU A 62 2.54 15.35 24.17
N SER A 63 2.42 16.59 24.66
CA SER A 63 2.01 17.73 23.84
C SER A 63 3.10 18.09 22.83
N THR A 64 4.36 18.15 23.28
CA THR A 64 5.52 18.35 22.41
C THR A 64 5.59 17.24 21.35
N ILE A 65 5.41 15.98 21.74
CA ILE A 65 5.47 14.85 20.80
C ILE A 65 4.33 14.92 19.78
N ALA A 66 3.12 15.25 20.20
CA ALA A 66 1.97 15.41 19.30
C ALA A 66 2.24 16.49 18.24
N GLN A 67 2.84 17.62 18.65
CA GLN A 67 3.17 18.71 17.75
C GLN A 67 4.17 18.30 16.65
N PHE A 68 5.18 17.49 16.98
CA PHE A 68 6.22 17.10 16.01
C PHE A 68 5.87 15.87 15.17
N THR A 69 5.12 14.93 15.73
CA THR A 69 4.79 13.66 15.05
C THR A 69 3.43 13.71 14.33
N GLY A 70 2.57 14.66 14.71
CA GLY A 70 1.19 14.74 14.23
C GLY A 70 0.30 13.59 14.73
N LEU A 71 0.74 12.86 15.75
CA LEU A 71 -0.05 11.82 16.41
C LEU A 71 -1.04 12.46 17.39
N THR A 72 -2.21 11.82 17.55
CA THR A 72 -3.19 12.23 18.55
C THR A 72 -2.72 11.87 19.95
N GLU A 73 -3.21 12.59 20.95
CA GLU A 73 -2.93 12.25 22.35
C GLU A 73 -3.34 10.81 22.67
N GLU A 74 -4.48 10.34 22.18
CA GLU A 74 -4.94 8.95 22.38
C GLU A 74 -3.91 7.93 21.86
N ALA A 75 -3.34 8.15 20.67
CA ALA A 75 -2.32 7.27 20.12
C ALA A 75 -1.05 7.30 20.98
N LEU A 76 -0.63 8.48 21.43
CA LEU A 76 0.54 8.63 22.29
C LEU A 76 0.34 8.01 23.67
N PHE A 77 -0.87 8.08 24.24
CA PHE A 77 -1.22 7.38 25.48
C PHE A 77 -1.06 5.88 25.34
N LYS A 78 -1.58 5.27 24.27
CA LYS A 78 -1.39 3.84 23.99
C LYS A 78 0.10 3.48 23.87
N ILE A 79 0.87 4.25 23.10
CA ILE A 79 2.32 4.00 22.94
C ILE A 79 3.06 4.09 24.28
N ARG A 80 2.70 5.05 25.14
CA ARG A 80 3.29 5.21 26.47
C ARG A 80 2.92 4.05 27.39
N ASP A 81 1.66 3.62 27.36
CA ASP A 81 1.19 2.51 28.20
C ASP A 81 1.83 1.18 27.76
N ASP A 82 2.11 0.98 26.46
CA ASP A 82 2.88 -0.17 25.94
C ASP A 82 4.37 -0.18 26.35
N LEU A 83 4.89 0.93 26.89
CA LEU A 83 6.28 1.04 27.36
C LEU A 83 6.44 0.71 28.86
N LEU A 84 5.35 0.63 29.62
CA LEU A 84 5.33 0.36 31.06
C LEU A 84 5.15 -1.13 31.36
#